data_AF-A0A4R3TYL3-F1
#
_entry.id   AF-A0A4R3TYL3-F1
#
_cell.length_a   1.000
_cell.length_b   1.000
_cell.length_c   1.000
_cell.angle_alpha   90.00
_cell.angle_beta   90.00
_cell.angle_gamma   90.00
#
_symmetry.space_group_name_H-M   'P 1'
#
loop_
_entity.id
_entity.type
_entity.pdbx_description
1 polymer ?
#
loop_
_entity_poly.entity_id
_entity_poly.type
_entity_poly.pdbx_seq_one_letter_code
_entity_poly.pdbx_strand_id
1 'polypeptide(L)'
;MGMLCMKPQDEFEGMLMAQIIGTHNATMECHRRAMLPEQPFAGRSEALTQANKLSRTFATLLEALNRHRGKGQQKVTVEHVHVHAGGQAVVGVVEGQGAGGLAKLEEQPHAMRSEDPEREALPVARDA
;
A
#
# COMPACT_ATOMS: atom_id res chain seq x y z
N MET A 1 23.18 14.70 12.57
CA MET A 1 23.56 13.55 11.71
C MET A 1 22.40 12.92 10.92
N GLY A 2 21.16 13.44 10.95
CA GLY A 2 19.99 12.71 10.39
C GLY A 2 19.71 12.86 8.89
N MET A 3 20.06 13.99 8.26
CA MET A 3 19.64 14.28 6.87
C MET A 3 20.64 13.82 5.80
N LEU A 4 21.93 13.74 6.13
CA LEU A 4 23.00 13.40 5.18
C LEU A 4 22.90 11.96 4.64
N CYS A 5 22.34 11.03 5.41
CA CYS A 5 22.20 9.63 5.01
C CYS A 5 21.06 9.37 4.02
N MET A 6 20.12 10.30 3.85
CA MET A 6 18.92 10.07 3.03
C MET A 6 19.03 10.54 1.57
N LYS A 7 20.03 11.39 1.26
CA LYS A 7 20.37 11.88 -0.08
C LYS A 7 19.14 12.43 -0.83
N PRO A 8 18.66 13.64 -0.50
CA PRO A 8 17.54 14.25 -1.21
C PRO A 8 17.88 14.43 -2.70
N GLN A 9 16.93 14.10 -3.57
CA GLN A 9 17.05 14.23 -5.04
C GLN A 9 16.63 15.62 -5.53
N ASP A 10 15.82 16.32 -4.75
CA ASP A 10 15.33 17.68 -5.01
C ASP A 10 15.00 18.41 -3.69
N GLU A 11 14.58 19.67 -3.81
CA GLU A 11 14.25 20.53 -2.67
C GLU A 11 13.01 20.03 -1.91
N PHE A 12 12.03 19.42 -2.58
CA PHE A 12 10.84 18.88 -1.95
C PHE A 12 11.16 17.66 -1.08
N GLU A 13 12.04 16.77 -1.55
CA GLU A 13 12.58 15.69 -0.74
C GLU A 13 13.30 16.25 0.49
N GLY A 14 14.11 17.30 0.34
CA GLY A 14 14.78 17.96 1.45
C GLY A 14 13.80 18.44 2.53
N MET A 15 12.73 19.12 2.13
CA MET A 15 11.67 19.58 3.04
C MET A 15 10.93 18.41 3.70
N LEU A 16 10.57 17.38 2.92
CA LEU A 16 9.86 16.22 3.43
C LEU A 16 10.70 15.44 4.44
N MET A 17 11.99 15.27 4.15
CA MET A 17 12.96 14.66 5.07
C MET A 17 13.12 15.46 6.36
N ALA A 18 13.12 16.79 6.28
CA ALA A 18 13.15 17.64 7.48
C ALA A 18 11.92 17.40 8.37
N GLN A 19 10.73 17.29 7.76
CA GLN A 19 9.51 16.94 8.48
C GLN A 19 9.55 15.53 9.08
N ILE A 20 10.10 14.54 8.36
CA ILE A 20 10.27 13.16 8.85
C ILE A 20 11.13 13.16 10.13
N ILE A 21 12.28 13.85 10.09
CA ILE A 21 13.19 13.95 11.25
C ILE A 21 12.51 14.69 12.41
N GLY A 22 11.84 15.82 12.11
CA GLY A 22 11.13 16.60 13.13
C GLY A 22 10.01 15.81 13.80
N THR A 23 9.23 15.07 13.00
CA THR A 23 8.14 14.22 13.50
C THR A 23 8.68 13.08 14.36
N HIS A 24 9.76 12.41 13.93
CA HIS A 24 10.41 11.38 14.72
C HIS A 24 10.88 11.90 16.09
N ASN A 25 11.56 13.05 16.11
CA ASN A 25 12.04 13.66 17.34
C ASN A 25 10.89 14.04 18.28
N ALA A 26 9.80 14.58 17.73
CA ALA A 26 8.60 14.89 18.50
C ALA A 26 7.96 13.62 19.09
N THR A 27 7.86 12.53 18.32
CA THR A 27 7.39 11.23 18.81
C THR A 27 8.26 10.71 19.96
N MET A 28 9.58 10.77 19.82
CA MET A 28 10.52 10.34 20.87
C MET A 28 10.40 11.18 22.14
N GLU A 29 10.18 12.49 22.00
CA GLU A 29 9.92 13.38 23.14
C GLU A 29 8.58 13.04 23.84
N CYS A 30 7.52 12.75 23.08
CA CYS A 30 6.26 12.28 23.64
C CYS A 30 6.44 10.95 24.42
N HIS A 31 7.20 10.00 23.86
CA HIS A 31 7.52 8.75 24.57
C HIS A 31 8.32 9.02 25.85
N ARG A 32 9.33 9.89 25.80
CA ARG A 32 10.11 10.28 26.96
C ARG A 32 9.23 10.86 28.06
N ARG A 33 8.31 11.77 27.72
CA ARG A 33 7.34 12.35 28.67
C ARG A 33 6.42 11.31 29.28
N ALA A 34 5.96 10.34 28.48
CA ALA A 34 5.12 9.25 28.96
C ALA A 34 5.84 8.29 29.93
N MET A 35 7.17 8.26 29.90
CA MET A 35 8.01 7.38 30.74
C MET A 35 8.53 8.06 32.02
N LEU A 36 8.15 9.31 32.30
CA LEU A 36 8.56 9.98 33.54
C LEU A 36 7.94 9.29 34.78
N PRO A 37 8.70 9.04 35.86
CA PRO A 37 8.21 8.28 37.03
C PRO A 37 6.99 8.90 37.71
N GLU A 38 6.96 10.22 37.83
CA GLU A 38 5.93 10.98 38.57
C GLU A 38 4.86 11.58 37.65
N GLN A 39 4.65 11.02 36.45
CA GLN A 39 3.64 11.57 35.54
C GLN A 39 2.22 11.13 35.96
N PRO A 40 1.29 12.10 36.21
CA PRO A 40 -0.13 11.80 36.23
C PRO A 40 -0.61 10.91 35.08
N PHE A 41 -1.59 10.04 35.36
CA PHE A 41 -2.19 9.16 34.34
C PHE A 41 -2.66 9.93 33.09
N ALA A 42 -3.30 11.09 33.29
CA ALA A 42 -3.77 11.93 32.20
C ALA A 42 -2.61 12.41 31.30
N GLY A 43 -1.50 12.87 31.89
CA GLY A 43 -0.34 13.32 31.12
C GLY A 43 0.38 12.17 30.41
N ARG A 44 0.48 10.98 31.03
CA ARG A 44 0.97 9.77 30.36
C ARG A 44 0.09 9.38 29.18
N SER A 45 -1.23 9.35 29.36
CA SER A 45 -2.18 8.97 28.32
C SER A 45 -2.18 9.95 27.14
N GLU A 46 -2.12 11.25 27.43
CA GLU A 46 -2.03 12.30 26.42
C GLU A 46 -0.72 12.18 25.62
N ALA A 47 0.42 12.01 26.30
CA ALA A 47 1.71 11.86 25.66
C ALA A 47 1.75 10.63 24.73
N LEU A 48 1.22 9.48 25.16
CA LEU A 48 1.11 8.29 24.31
C LEU A 48 0.16 8.49 23.13
N THR A 49 -0.94 9.23 23.32
CA THR A 49 -1.89 9.57 22.25
C THR A 49 -1.24 10.46 21.21
N GLN A 50 -0.49 11.48 21.62
CA GLN A 50 0.26 12.36 20.73
C GLN A 50 1.36 11.58 19.98
N ALA A 51 2.11 10.71 20.68
CA ALA A 51 3.10 9.84 20.05
C ALA A 51 2.47 8.96 18.96
N ASN A 52 1.31 8.35 19.22
CA ASN A 52 0.62 7.53 18.23
C ASN A 52 0.18 8.33 16.99
N LYS A 53 -0.31 9.56 17.18
CA LYS A 53 -0.67 10.47 16.06
C LYS A 53 0.56 10.79 15.21
N LEU A 54 1.67 11.19 15.85
CA LEU A 54 2.91 11.53 15.16
C LEU A 54 3.53 10.32 14.46
N SER A 55 3.47 9.12 15.06
CA SER A 55 3.92 7.88 14.41
C SER A 55 3.14 7.56 13.13
N ARG A 56 1.82 7.80 13.11
CA ARG A 56 1.04 7.67 11.87
C ARG A 56 1.45 8.71 10.83
N THR A 57 1.63 9.97 11.23
CA THR A 57 2.14 11.02 10.34
C THR A 57 3.52 10.65 9.77
N PHE A 58 4.43 10.12 10.58
CA PHE A 58 5.74 9.65 10.14
C PHE A 58 5.63 8.59 9.03
N ALA A 59 4.75 7.60 9.20
CA ALA A 59 4.51 6.58 8.18
C ALA A 59 3.98 7.20 6.87
N THR A 60 3.01 8.12 6.96
CA THR A 60 2.48 8.83 5.79
C THR A 60 3.54 9.66 5.07
N LEU A 61 4.43 10.35 5.79
CA LEU A 61 5.53 11.10 5.18
C LEU A 61 6.54 10.18 4.48
N LEU A 62 6.82 9.01 5.07
CA LEU A 62 7.69 8.01 4.45
C LEU A 62 7.07 7.41 3.18
N GLU A 63 5.77 7.13 3.18
CA GLU A 63 5.03 6.70 1.98
C GLU A 63 5.03 7.77 0.91
N ALA A 64 4.82 9.05 1.28
CA ALA A 64 4.89 10.17 0.35
C ALA A 64 6.28 10.27 -0.30
N LEU A 65 7.35 10.13 0.49
CA LEU A 65 8.72 10.13 -0.03
C LEU A 65 8.97 8.96 -0.98
N ASN A 66 8.51 7.75 -0.62
CA ASN A 66 8.65 6.58 -1.48
C ASN A 66 7.88 6.73 -2.80
N ARG A 67 6.66 7.27 -2.74
CA ARG A 67 5.83 7.54 -3.92
C ARG A 67 6.46 8.60 -4.83
N HIS A 68 7.05 9.65 -4.24
CA HIS A 68 7.79 10.68 -4.96
C HIS A 68 9.00 10.11 -5.70
N ARG A 69 9.72 9.16 -5.08
CA ARG A 69 10.82 8.41 -5.70
C ARG A 69 10.39 7.35 -6.72
N GLY A 70 9.11 7.30 -7.09
CA GLY A 70 8.58 6.32 -8.04
C GLY A 70 8.47 4.89 -7.50
N LYS A 71 8.69 4.65 -6.20
CA LYS A 71 8.49 3.32 -5.60
C LYS A 71 7.00 3.05 -5.43
N GLY A 72 6.57 1.83 -5.76
CA GLY A 72 5.18 1.39 -5.59
C GLY A 72 4.19 1.98 -6.61
N GLN A 73 4.66 2.60 -7.68
CA GLN A 73 3.80 2.99 -8.80
C GLN A 73 3.59 1.81 -9.73
N GLN A 74 2.34 1.42 -9.96
CA GLN A 74 2.00 0.48 -11.05
C GLN A 74 2.22 1.21 -12.37
N LYS A 75 3.22 0.79 -13.13
CA LYS A 75 3.48 1.33 -14.47
C LYS A 75 2.43 0.79 -15.44
N VAL A 76 1.48 1.62 -15.84
CA VAL A 76 0.51 1.31 -16.90
C VAL A 76 1.05 1.89 -18.22
N THR A 77 1.46 1.01 -19.13
CA THR A 77 1.81 1.40 -20.50
C THR A 77 0.63 1.03 -21.41
N VAL A 78 0.11 2.01 -22.15
CA VAL A 78 -0.96 1.78 -23.14
C VAL A 78 -0.32 1.65 -24.51
N GLU A 79 -0.48 0.49 -25.13
CA GLU A 79 -0.01 0.20 -26.48
C GLU A 79 -1.18 -0.41 -27.28
N HIS A 80 -1.32 -0.02 -28.55
CA HIS A 80 -2.26 -0.68 -29.46
C HIS A 80 -1.67 -2.02 -29.89
N VAL A 81 -2.16 -3.12 -29.32
CA VAL A 81 -1.73 -4.48 -29.66
C VAL A 81 -2.75 -5.11 -30.60
N HIS A 82 -2.31 -5.53 -31.79
CA HIS A 82 -3.15 -6.30 -32.70
C HIS A 82 -2.91 -7.79 -32.48
N VAL A 83 -3.94 -8.52 -32.06
CA VAL A 83 -3.88 -9.99 -32.01
C VAL A 83 -4.28 -10.51 -33.39
N HIS A 84 -3.36 -11.18 -34.06
CA HIS A 84 -3.62 -11.80 -35.37
C HIS A 84 -4.30 -13.16 -35.22
N ALA A 85 -4.83 -13.70 -36.32
CA ALA A 85 -5.42 -15.04 -36.34
C ALA A 85 -4.40 -16.09 -35.87
N GLY A 86 -4.76 -16.86 -34.83
CA GLY A 86 -3.87 -17.81 -34.16
C GLY A 86 -3.04 -17.24 -33.00
N GLY A 87 -3.10 -15.93 -32.73
CA GLY A 87 -2.48 -15.30 -31.56
C GLY A 87 -3.32 -15.47 -30.30
N GLN A 88 -2.66 -15.62 -29.14
CA GLN A 88 -3.31 -15.70 -27.83
C GLN A 88 -2.79 -14.56 -26.94
N ALA A 89 -3.70 -13.86 -26.27
CA ALA A 89 -3.38 -12.85 -25.28
C ALA A 89 -3.87 -13.33 -23.90
N VAL A 90 -3.02 -13.17 -22.89
CA VAL A 90 -3.35 -13.50 -21.51
C VAL A 90 -3.55 -12.20 -20.73
N VAL A 91 -4.67 -12.10 -20.00
CA VAL A 91 -4.96 -10.99 -19.09
C VAL A 91 -5.02 -11.55 -17.69
N GLY A 92 -4.16 -11.05 -16.80
CA GLY A 92 -4.11 -11.49 -15.42
C GLY A 92 -2.76 -11.22 -14.77
N VAL A 93 -2.64 -11.56 -13.49
CA VAL A 93 -1.36 -11.54 -12.78
C VAL A 93 -0.53 -12.70 -13.33
N VAL A 94 0.57 -12.38 -14.01
CA VAL A 94 1.53 -13.38 -14.51
C VAL A 94 2.70 -13.44 -13.55
N GLU A 95 2.73 -14.45 -12.69
CA GLU A 95 3.91 -14.76 -11.89
C GLU A 95 4.93 -15.47 -12.78
N GLY A 96 6.09 -14.85 -13.02
CA GLY A 96 7.12 -15.42 -13.88
C GLY A 96 7.71 -16.70 -13.28
N GLN A 97 7.28 -17.86 -13.78
CA GLN A 97 8.01 -19.11 -13.57
C GLN A 97 9.29 -19.07 -14.41
N GLY A 98 10.45 -19.01 -13.72
CA GLY A 98 11.75 -19.18 -14.34
C GLY A 98 11.79 -20.48 -15.16
N ALA A 99 12.32 -20.37 -16.39
CA ALA A 99 12.39 -21.46 -17.35
C ALA A 99 13.15 -22.68 -16.81
N GLY A 100 12.45 -23.81 -16.73
CA GLY A 100 13.01 -25.14 -16.44
C GLY A 100 11.92 -26.19 -16.58
N GLY A 101 11.68 -26.67 -17.80
CA GLY A 101 10.59 -27.59 -18.11
C GLY A 101 10.81 -29.02 -17.60
N LEU A 102 9.71 -29.71 -17.27
CA LEU A 102 9.29 -30.99 -17.88
C LEU A 102 8.02 -31.53 -17.23
N ALA A 103 7.27 -32.24 -18.07
CA ALA A 103 6.22 -33.20 -17.76
C ALA A 103 4.85 -32.66 -17.32
N LYS A 104 4.01 -32.48 -18.34
CA LYS A 104 2.59 -32.84 -18.34
C LYS A 104 2.29 -33.98 -17.37
N LEU A 105 1.46 -33.73 -16.36
CA LEU A 105 0.56 -34.73 -15.81
C LEU A 105 -0.86 -34.16 -15.85
N GLU A 106 -1.68 -34.77 -16.69
CA GLU A 106 -3.13 -34.66 -16.62
C GLU A 106 -3.59 -35.24 -15.29
N GLU A 107 -4.30 -34.45 -14.50
CA GLU A 107 -5.44 -34.92 -13.71
C GLU A 107 -6.28 -33.71 -13.29
N GLN A 108 -7.43 -33.54 -13.96
CA GLN A 108 -8.52 -32.74 -13.43
C GLN A 108 -9.19 -33.54 -12.31
N PRO A 109 -9.60 -32.89 -11.21
CA PRO A 109 -10.92 -33.20 -10.69
C PRO A 109 -11.75 -31.96 -10.33
N HIS A 110 -12.88 -31.87 -11.02
CA HIS A 110 -14.22 -31.49 -10.54
C HIS A 110 -14.42 -30.16 -9.79
N ALA A 111 -14.92 -29.18 -10.53
CA ALA A 111 -15.76 -28.11 -9.98
C ALA A 111 -17.07 -28.72 -9.45
N MET A 112 -17.30 -28.60 -8.14
CA MET A 112 -18.60 -28.85 -7.54
C MET A 112 -19.51 -27.68 -7.90
N ARG A 113 -20.45 -27.92 -8.81
CA ARG A 113 -21.50 -26.99 -9.22
C ARG A 113 -22.42 -26.73 -8.02
N SER A 114 -22.28 -25.57 -7.38
CA SER A 114 -23.36 -25.01 -6.56
C SER A 114 -24.32 -24.27 -7.49
N GLU A 115 -25.54 -24.79 -7.59
CA GLU A 115 -26.64 -24.13 -8.27
C GLU A 115 -27.06 -22.93 -7.43
N ASP A 116 -26.70 -21.72 -7.87
CA ASP A 116 -27.29 -20.49 -7.31
C ASP A 116 -28.67 -20.29 -7.95
N PRO A 117 -29.75 -20.18 -7.16
CA PRO A 117 -31.10 -20.04 -7.68
C PRO A 117 -31.28 -18.70 -8.42
N GLU A 118 -32.08 -18.76 -9.49
CA GLU A 118 -32.38 -17.67 -10.41
C GLU A 118 -32.69 -16.36 -9.67
N ARG A 119 -31.93 -15.30 -9.97
CA ARG A 119 -32.26 -13.94 -9.53
C ARG A 119 -33.48 -13.47 -10.31
N GLU A 120 -34.64 -13.60 -9.68
CA GLU A 120 -35.90 -13.00 -10.14
C GLU A 120 -35.73 -11.47 -10.28
N ALA A 121 -36.02 -10.95 -11.47
CA ALA A 121 -35.92 -9.53 -11.76
C ALA A 121 -37.04 -8.76 -11.06
N LEU A 122 -36.67 -7.86 -10.14
CA LEU A 122 -37.63 -6.95 -9.50
C LEU A 122 -38.25 -6.01 -10.54
N PRO A 123 -39.58 -5.81 -10.56
CA PRO A 123 -40.22 -4.91 -11.50
C PRO A 123 -39.80 -3.46 -11.25
N VAL A 124 -39.33 -2.79 -12.30
CA VAL A 124 -39.03 -1.36 -12.30
C VAL A 124 -40.34 -0.59 -12.14
N ALA A 125 -40.47 0.16 -11.05
CA ALA A 125 -41.58 1.09 -10.85
C ALA A 125 -41.55 2.14 -11.99
N ARG A 126 -42.64 2.21 -12.74
CA ARG A 126 -42.90 3.27 -13.71
C ARG A 126 -43.61 4.40 -12.98
N ASP A 127 -42.94 5.54 -12.85
CA ASP A 127 -43.56 6.78 -12.39
C ASP A 127 -44.61 7.23 -13.41
N ALA A 128 -45.80 7.57 -12.90
CA ALA A 128 -46.88 8.27 -13.58
C ALA A 128 -47.25 9.52 -12.79
#